data_AF-A0A157QKL9-F1
#
_entry.id   AF-A0A157QKL9-F1
#
_cell.length_a   1.000
_cell.length_b   1.000
_cell.length_c   1.000
_cell.angle_alpha   90.00
_cell.angle_beta   90.00
_cell.angle_gamma   90.00
#
_symmetry.space_group_name_H-M   'P 1'
#
loop_
_entity.id
_entity.type
_entity.pdbx_description
1 polymer ?
#
loop_
_entity_poly.entity_id
_entity_poly.type
_entity_poly.pdbx_seq_one_letter_code
_entity_poly.pdbx_strand_id
1 'polypeptide(L)' 'MQGHAQGLTRARSFLQMIEDNVEILIPIIAIIALALLGILYAADMIRKDTLFHWFVGIVIAGSAAEFVAMMFI' A
#
# COMPACT_ATOMS: atom_id res chain seq x y z
N MET A 1 4.14 -6.25 39.22
CA MET A 1 3.30 -5.67 38.14
C MET A 1 3.97 -5.82 36.76
N GLN A 2 4.41 -7.02 36.36
CA GLN A 2 5.22 -7.22 35.12
C GLN A 2 4.44 -7.79 33.92
N GLY A 3 3.19 -8.26 34.11
CA GLY A 3 2.38 -8.88 33.05
C GLY A 3 1.84 -7.90 32.00
N HIS A 4 1.63 -6.63 32.35
CA HIS A 4 1.08 -5.61 31.44
C HIS A 4 2.13 -5.16 30.40
N ALA A 5 3.39 -5.05 30.83
CA ALA A 5 4.50 -4.68 29.94
C ALA A 5 4.77 -5.76 28.88
N GLN A 6 4.74 -7.05 29.24
CA GLN A 6 4.95 -8.13 28.28
C GLN A 6 3.80 -8.26 27.26
N GLY A 7 2.55 -8.08 27.69
CA GLY A 7 1.40 -8.08 26.77
C GLY A 7 1.47 -6.95 25.75
N LEU A 8 1.82 -5.73 26.20
CA LEU A 8 1.98 -4.58 25.33
C LEU A 8 3.16 -4.75 24.35
N THR A 9 4.28 -5.33 24.79
CA THR A 9 5.41 -5.63 23.91
C THR A 9 5.04 -6.62 22.80
N ARG A 10 4.27 -7.67 23.12
CA ARG A 10 3.78 -8.62 22.10
C ARG A 10 2.81 -7.98 21.14
N ALA A 11 1.86 -7.18 21.64
CA ALA A 11 0.92 -6.44 20.81
C ALA A 11 1.66 -5.48 19.86
N ARG A 12 2.65 -4.75 20.37
CA ARG A 12 3.50 -3.87 19.56
C ARG A 12 4.26 -4.64 18.48
N SER A 13 4.87 -5.77 18.82
CA SER A 13 5.62 -6.57 17.84
C SER A 13 4.71 -7.16 16.75
N PHE A 14 3.48 -7.54 17.09
CA PHE A 14 2.51 -8.03 16.13
C PHE A 14 1.99 -6.92 15.21
N LEU A 15 1.71 -5.74 15.75
CA LEU A 15 1.32 -4.56 14.97
C LEU A 15 2.44 -4.13 14.03
N GLN A 16 3.69 -4.09 14.52
CA GLN A 16 4.86 -3.80 13.70
C GLN A 16 4.99 -4.81 12.54
N MET A 17 4.83 -6.10 12.83
CA MET A 17 4.86 -7.13 11.78
C MET A 17 3.76 -6.92 10.74
N ILE A 18 2.53 -6.57 11.14
CA ILE A 18 1.46 -6.26 10.18
C ILE A 18 1.82 -5.05 9.34
N GLU A 19 2.28 -3.97 9.98
CA GLU A 19 2.68 -2.73 9.32
C GLU A 19 3.76 -3.01 8.26
N ASP A 20 4.85 -3.67 8.66
CA ASP A 20 5.98 -4.01 7.78
C ASP A 20 5.51 -4.86 6.57
N ASN A 21 4.60 -5.81 6.79
CA ASN A 21 4.07 -6.64 5.71
C ASN A 21 3.17 -5.83 4.77
N VAL A 22 2.30 -4.96 5.30
CA VAL A 22 1.39 -4.15 4.49
C VAL A 22 2.20 -3.15 3.66
N GLU A 23 3.22 -2.51 4.22
CA GLU A 23 4.09 -1.57 3.51
C GLU A 23 4.77 -2.22 2.29
N ILE A 24 5.14 -3.50 2.40
CA ILE A 24 5.72 -4.27 1.30
C ILE A 24 4.66 -4.81 0.33
N LEU A 25 3.53 -5.30 0.83
CA LEU A 25 2.52 -5.97 0.00
C LEU A 25 1.70 -5.00 -0.86
N ILE A 26 1.36 -3.82 -0.34
CA ILE A 26 0.59 -2.81 -1.06
C ILE A 26 1.24 -2.43 -2.41
N PRO A 27 2.53 -2.06 -2.49
CA PRO A 27 3.15 -1.72 -3.77
C PRO A 27 3.24 -2.94 -4.71
N ILE A 28 3.49 -4.14 -4.19
CA ILE A 28 3.52 -5.36 -5.02
C ILE A 28 2.16 -5.59 -5.69
N ILE A 29 1.07 -5.49 -4.93
CA ILE A 29 -0.30 -5.65 -5.46
C ILE A 29 -0.61 -4.55 -6.47
N ALA A 30 -0.18 -3.31 -6.21
CA ALA A 30 -0.38 -2.20 -7.14
C ALA A 30 0.33 -2.45 -8.49
N ILE A 31 1.56 -2.98 -8.47
CA ILE A 31 2.31 -3.35 -9.69
C ILE A 31 1.58 -4.46 -10.46
N ILE A 32 1.13 -5.50 -9.77
CA ILE A 32 0.40 -6.61 -10.40
C ILE A 32 -0.90 -6.11 -11.03
N ALA A 33 -1.67 -5.28 -10.30
CA ALA A 33 -2.91 -4.70 -10.82
C ALA A 33 -2.64 -3.82 -12.05
N LEU A 34 -1.60 -2.98 -12.03
CA LEU A 34 -1.21 -2.16 -13.18
C LEU A 34 -0.78 -3.00 -14.39
N ALA A 35 -0.01 -4.06 -14.18
CA ALA A 35 0.37 -4.97 -15.25
C ALA A 35 -0.85 -5.62 -15.89
N LEU A 36 -1.80 -6.09 -15.07
CA LEU A 36 -3.07 -6.66 -15.55
C LEU A 36 -3.88 -5.62 -16.33
N LEU A 37 -4.06 -4.41 -15.79
CA LEU A 37 -4.80 -3.34 -16.46
C LEU A 37 -4.14 -2.94 -17.78
N GLY A 38 -2.82 -2.94 -17.88
CA GLY A 38 -2.08 -2.70 -19.11
C GLY A 38 -2.36 -3.76 -20.18
N ILE A 39 -2.38 -5.04 -19.77
CA ILE A 39 -2.74 -6.16 -20.66
C ILE A 39 -4.21 -6.06 -21.10
N LEU A 40 -5.13 -5.80 -20.17
CA LEU A 40 -6.56 -5.65 -20.44
C LEU A 40 -6.86 -4.46 -21.38
N TYR A 41 -6.10 -3.38 -21.26
CA TYR A 41 -6.16 -2.25 -22.19
C TYR A 41 -5.63 -2.62 -23.58
N ALA A 42 -4.51 -3.35 -23.66
CA ALA A 42 -3.98 -3.84 -24.94
C ALA A 42 -4.94 -4.83 -25.64
N ALA A 43 -5.77 -5.54 -24.87
CA ALA A 43 -6.84 -6.40 -25.37
C ALA A 43 -8.14 -5.63 -25.73
N ASP A 44 -8.14 -4.29 -25.69
CA ASP A 44 -9.30 -3.43 -25.94
C ASP A 44 -10.52 -3.73 -25.03
N MET A 45 -10.30 -4.42 -23.89
CA MET A 45 -11.36 -4.79 -22.94
C MET A 45 -11.67 -3.65 -21.96
N ILE A 46 -10.70 -2.79 -21.68
CA ILE A 46 -10.81 -1.68 -20.71
C ILE A 46 -10.51 -0.34 -21.39
N ARG A 47 -11.25 0.70 -21.00
CA ARG A 47 -11.06 2.07 -21.49
C ARG A 47 -9.84 2.74 -20.86
N LYS A 48 -9.19 3.62 -21.62
CA LYS A 48 -8.10 4.50 -21.14
C LYS A 48 -8.47 5.27 -19.86
N ASP A 49 -9.74 5.64 -19.71
CA ASP A 49 -10.26 6.34 -18.54
C ASP A 49 -10.04 5.55 -17.23
N THR A 50 -10.27 4.23 -17.26
CA THR A 50 -10.05 3.35 -16.11
C THR A 50 -8.57 3.25 -15.74
N LEU A 51 -7.69 3.14 -16.73
CA LEU A 51 -6.24 3.18 -16.52
C LEU A 51 -5.81 4.50 -15.88
N PHE A 52 -6.34 5.62 -16.37
CA PHE A 52 -6.00 6.94 -15.88
C PHE A 52 -6.47 7.14 -14.43
N HIS A 53 -7.67 6.68 -14.09
CA HIS A 53 -8.19 6.75 -12.72
C HIS A 53 -7.36 5.93 -11.73
N TRP A 54 -6.94 4.72 -12.13
CA TRP A 54 -6.05 3.88 -11.34
C TRP A 54 -4.66 4.50 -11.19
N PHE A 55 -4.08 5.00 -12.29
CA PHE A 55 -2.77 5.64 -12.28
C PHE A 55 -2.76 6.86 -11.34
N VAL A 56 -3.75 7.74 -11.46
CA VAL A 56 -3.90 8.92 -10.58
C VAL A 56 -4.04 8.50 -9.12
N GLY A 57 -4.85 7.47 -8.83
CA GLY A 57 -5.00 6.94 -7.47
C GLY A 57 -3.68 6.46 -6.85
N ILE A 58 -2.86 5.74 -7.63
CA ILE A 58 -1.56 5.23 -7.18
C ILE A 58 -0.57 6.37 -6.92
N VAL A 59 -0.51 7.36 -7.81
CA VAL A 59 0.35 8.54 -7.65
C VAL A 59 -0.01 9.30 -6.36
N ILE A 60 -1.30 9.56 -6.15
CA ILE A 60 -1.77 10.27 -4.94
C ILE A 60 -1.47 9.45 -3.68
N ALA A 61 -1.72 8.14 -3.68
CA ALA A 61 -1.44 7.28 -2.54
C ALA A 61 0.06 7.23 -2.20
N GLY A 62 0.92 7.12 -3.21
CA GLY A 62 2.37 7.16 -3.03
C GLY A 62 2.84 8.50 -2.47
N SER A 63 2.39 9.61 -3.05
CA SER A 63 2.73 10.94 -2.56
C SER A 63 2.20 11.20 -1.15
N ALA A 64 0.99 10.73 -0.81
CA ALA A 64 0.44 10.86 0.54
C ALA A 64 1.31 10.13 1.57
N ALA A 65 1.84 8.95 1.25
CA ALA A 65 2.75 8.22 2.13
C ALA A 65 4.04 9.01 2.41
N GLU A 66 4.64 9.60 1.38
CA GLU A 66 5.83 10.47 1.53
C GLU A 66 5.51 11.74 2.33
N PHE A 67 4.37 12.38 2.06
CA PHE A 67 3.93 13.56 2.81
C PHE A 67 3.79 13.25 4.31
N VAL A 68 3.17 12.13 4.66
CA VAL A 68 3.03 11.69 6.05
C VAL A 68 4.40 11.42 6.67
N ALA A 69 5.31 10.76 5.95
CA ALA A 69 6.68 10.51 6.43
C ALA A 69 7.45 11.81 6.72
N MET A 70 7.29 12.85 5.89
CA MET A 70 7.91 14.16 6.13
C MET A 70 7.31 14.92 7.32
N MET A 71 6.06 14.65 7.72
CA MET A 71 5.43 15.30 8.87
C MET A 71 5.91 14.78 10.24
N PHE A 72 6.49 13.59 10.27
CA PHE A 72 6.95 12.93 11.49
C PHE A 72 8.48 12.94 11.66
N ILE A 73 9.19 13.71 10.83
CA ILE A 73 10.64 13.90 10.90
C ILE A 73 11.02 15.20 11.62
#